data_AF-A0A6J5IQM4-F1
#
_entry.id   AF-A0A6J5IQM4-F1
#
_cell.length_a   1.000
_cell.length_b   1.000
_cell.length_c   1.000
_cell.angle_alpha   90.00
_cell.angle_beta   90.00
_cell.angle_gamma   90.00
#
_symmetry.space_group_name_H-M   'P 1'
#
loop_
_entity.id
_entity.type
_entity.pdbx_description
1 polymer ?
#
loop_
_entity_poly.entity_id
_entity_poly.type
_entity_poly.pdbx_seq_one_letter_code
_entity_poly.pdbx_strand_id
1 'polypeptide(L)' 'MRDILGLPGQFAAGVRLHPWDPGQPEIAETVAVRWTQRNPVAYPFVRKVAAQLAARDAHDAHNQFMAGIDLILKGAGTAR' A
#
# COMPACT_ATOMS: atom_id res chain seq x y z
N MET A 1 -17.87 9.47 -8.39
CA MET A 1 -17.57 10.33 -7.21
C MET A 1 -17.99 9.72 -5.86
N ARG A 2 -18.63 8.53 -5.80
CA ARG A 2 -19.09 7.93 -4.52
C ARG A 2 -18.04 7.02 -3.84
N ASP A 3 -16.97 6.66 -4.54
CA ASP A 3 -16.01 5.63 -4.08
C ASP A 3 -14.77 6.22 -3.37
N ILE A 4 -14.62 7.55 -3.36
CA ILE A 4 -13.43 8.23 -2.84
C ILE A 4 -13.34 8.15 -1.31
N LEU A 5 -14.46 8.09 -0.59
CA LEU A 5 -14.48 7.97 0.87
C LEU A 5 -14.37 6.52 1.37
N GLY A 6 -14.55 5.55 0.47
CA GLY A 6 -14.50 4.13 0.79
C GLY A 6 -13.15 3.78 1.38
N LEU A 7 -12.07 3.86 0.58
CA LEU A 7 -10.73 3.46 0.98
C LEU A 7 -10.15 4.25 2.18
N PRO A 8 -10.21 5.60 2.21
CA PRO A 8 -9.68 6.38 3.33
C PRO A 8 -10.43 6.11 4.64
N GLY A 9 -11.74 5.85 4.58
CA GLY A 9 -12.55 5.51 5.75
C GLY A 9 -12.17 4.17 6.37
N GLN A 10 -11.92 3.14 5.56
CA GLN A 10 -11.46 1.82 6.06
C GLN A 10 -10.02 1.91 6.58
N PHE A 11 -9.17 2.74 5.96
CA PHE A 11 -7.82 2.98 6.46
C PHE A 11 -7.84 3.65 7.85
N ALA A 12 -8.65 4.70 8.01
CA ALA A 12 -8.82 5.39 9.29
C ALA A 12 -9.49 4.51 10.36
N ALA A 13 -10.43 3.63 9.98
CA ALA A 13 -11.03 2.67 10.89
C ALA A 13 -10.03 1.58 11.31
N GLY A 14 -9.24 1.06 10.37
CA GLY A 14 -8.18 0.08 10.63
C GLY A 14 -7.14 0.59 11.62
N VAL A 15 -6.64 1.82 11.43
CA VAL A 15 -5.67 2.46 12.34
C VAL A 15 -6.25 2.70 13.75
N ARG A 16 -7.56 2.97 13.86
CA ARG A 16 -8.23 3.14 15.17
C ARG A 16 -8.44 1.81 15.90
N LEU A 17 -8.72 0.74 15.17
CA LEU A 17 -8.99 -0.60 15.73
C LEU A 17 -7.69 -1.38 16.03
N HIS A 18 -6.64 -1.12 15.27
CA HIS A 18 -5.32 -1.67 15.46
C HIS A 18 -4.33 -0.51 15.31
N PRO A 19 -3.76 0.02 16.42
CA PRO A 19 -2.76 1.06 16.35
C PRO A 19 -1.56 0.51 15.56
N TRP A 20 -1.56 0.76 14.26
CA TRP A 20 -0.47 0.41 13.39
C TRP A 20 0.63 1.42 13.66
N ASP A 21 1.75 0.94 14.19
CA ASP A 21 3.02 1.69 14.18
C ASP A 21 3.60 1.65 12.75
N PRO A 22 3.58 2.78 12.00
CA PRO A 22 4.12 2.83 10.64
C PRO A 22 5.59 2.41 10.56
N GLY A 23 6.29 2.37 11.70
CA GLY A 23 7.67 1.93 11.86
C GLY A 23 7.85 0.44 12.18
N GLN A 24 6.83 -0.42 12.10
CA GLN A 24 6.97 -1.88 12.26
C GLN A 24 7.23 -2.60 10.91
N PRO A 25 8.49 -2.70 10.46
CA PRO A 25 8.84 -3.42 9.24
C PRO A 25 8.49 -4.91 9.31
N GLU A 26 8.34 -5.48 10.51
CA GLU A 26 8.09 -6.91 10.71
C GLU A 26 6.75 -7.36 10.12
N ILE A 27 5.73 -6.48 10.11
CA ILE A 27 4.42 -6.78 9.52
C ILE A 27 4.54 -6.85 7.99
N ALA A 28 5.19 -5.84 7.38
CA ALA A 28 5.41 -5.79 5.94
C ALA A 28 6.25 -6.99 5.46
N GLU A 29 7.30 -7.34 6.20
CA GLU A 29 8.14 -8.49 5.93
C GLU A 29 7.35 -9.81 6.02
N THR A 30 6.55 -9.98 7.08
CA THR A 30 5.69 -11.17 7.26
C THR A 30 4.69 -11.32 6.11
N VAL A 31 4.08 -10.22 5.66
CA VAL A 31 3.14 -10.23 4.53
C VAL A 31 3.88 -10.55 3.23
N ALA A 32 5.06 -9.95 3.00
CA ALA A 32 5.87 -10.22 1.83
C ALA A 32 6.25 -11.70 1.73
N VAL A 33 6.70 -12.32 2.83
CA VAL A 33 7.00 -13.77 2.91
C VAL A 33 5.78 -14.63 2.58
N ARG A 34 4.60 -14.30 3.12
CA ARG A 34 3.37 -15.05 2.81
C ARG A 34 2.96 -14.92 1.35
N TRP A 35 3.24 -13.78 0.72
CA TRP A 35 2.91 -13.55 -0.68
C TRP A 35 3.86 -14.24 -1.63
N THR A 36 5.16 -14.37 -1.29
CA THR A 36 6.13 -15.11 -2.10
C THR A 36 5.90 -16.62 -2.09
N GLN A 37 5.23 -17.16 -1.07
CA GLN A 37 4.81 -18.56 -1.00
C GLN A 37 3.65 -18.91 -1.95
N ARG A 38 2.94 -17.91 -2.52
CA ARG A 38 1.87 -18.16 -3.50
C ARG A 38 2.45 -18.58 -4.85
N ASN A 39 1.67 -19.36 -5.61
CA ASN A 39 2.08 -19.83 -6.94
C ASN A 39 2.45 -18.62 -7.84
N PRO A 40 3.72 -18.53 -8.28
CA PRO A 40 4.23 -17.36 -9.01
C PRO A 40 3.63 -17.22 -10.41
N VAL A 41 3.16 -18.32 -11.02
CA VAL A 41 2.53 -18.33 -12.35
C VAL A 41 1.10 -17.83 -12.28
N ALA A 42 0.39 -18.16 -11.20
CA ALA A 42 -0.99 -17.70 -10.98
C ALA A 42 -1.05 -16.23 -10.51
N TYR A 43 -0.01 -15.75 -9.81
CA TYR A 43 0.00 -14.41 -9.21
C TYR A 43 1.28 -13.62 -9.49
N PRO A 44 1.62 -13.37 -10.77
CA PRO A 44 2.87 -12.68 -11.15
C PRO A 44 2.94 -11.23 -10.64
N PHE A 45 1.80 -10.54 -10.56
CA PHE A 45 1.72 -9.18 -10.01
C PHE A 45 1.98 -9.15 -8.51
N VAL A 46 1.33 -10.02 -7.74
CA VAL A 46 1.52 -10.14 -6.28
C VAL A 46 2.98 -10.41 -5.96
N ARG A 47 3.68 -11.19 -6.79
CA ARG A 47 5.10 -11.48 -6.61
C ARG A 47 6.00 -10.26 -6.83
N LYS A 48 5.67 -9.39 -7.79
CA LYS A 48 6.39 -8.13 -7.99
C LYS A 48 6.18 -7.19 -6.80
N VAL A 49 4.94 -7.08 -6.32
CA VAL A 49 4.61 -6.21 -5.17
C VAL A 49 5.23 -6.74 -3.88
N ALA A 50 5.30 -8.06 -3.67
CA ALA A 50 5.96 -8.66 -2.51
C ALA A 50 7.45 -8.29 -2.44
N ALA A 51 8.14 -8.24 -3.59
CA ALA A 51 9.54 -7.80 -3.65
C ALA A 51 9.70 -6.32 -3.30
N GLN A 52 8.74 -5.47 -3.68
CA GLN A 52 8.73 -4.04 -3.31
C GLN A 52 8.39 -3.84 -1.83
N LEU A 53 7.47 -4.65 -1.28
CA LEU A 53 7.06 -4.61 0.12
C LEU A 53 8.19 -5.03 1.06
N ALA A 54 9.08 -5.92 0.62
CA ALA A 54 10.26 -6.33 1.38
C ALA A 54 11.41 -5.29 1.36
N ALA A 55 11.35 -4.28 0.50
CA ALA A 55 12.36 -3.23 0.45
C ALA A 55 12.17 -2.25 1.62
N ARG A 56 13.16 -2.18 2.52
CA ARG A 56 13.09 -1.39 3.77
C ARG A 56 12.78 0.09 3.56
N ASP A 57 13.32 0.68 2.49
CA ASP A 57 13.14 2.11 2.17
C ASP A 57 11.81 2.40 1.46
N ALA A 58 11.07 1.36 1.05
CA ALA A 58 9.82 1.53 0.31
C ALA A 58 8.62 1.86 1.22
N HIS A 59 8.75 1.71 2.55
CA HIS A 59 7.64 1.84 3.50
C HIS A 59 7.67 3.12 4.35
N ASP A 60 8.23 4.21 3.83
CA ASP A 60 7.99 5.51 4.47
C ASP A 60 6.54 5.96 4.21
N ALA A 61 5.70 5.84 5.24
CA ALA A 61 4.27 6.14 5.16
C ALA A 61 3.99 7.58 4.71
N HIS A 62 4.87 8.53 5.06
CA HIS A 62 4.72 9.93 4.65
C HIS A 62 4.96 10.10 3.14
N ASN A 63 6.07 9.58 2.61
CA ASN A 63 6.35 9.62 1.18
C ASN A 63 5.28 8.88 0.35
N GLN A 64 4.78 7.74 0.84
CA GLN A 64 3.69 7.01 0.17
C GLN A 64 2.40 7.83 0.11
N PHE A 65 2.05 8.53 1.18
CA PHE A 65 0.88 9.41 1.22
C PHE A 65 1.00 10.57 0.24
N MET A 66 2.16 11.24 0.22
CA MET A 66 2.42 12.35 -0.72
C MET A 66 2.42 11.88 -2.18
N ALA A 67 3.01 10.71 -2.46
CA ALA A 67 2.95 10.11 -3.79
C ALA A 67 1.51 9.78 -4.24
N GLY A 68 0.64 9.39 -3.30
CA GLY A 68 -0.78 9.18 -3.55
C GLY A 68 -1.53 10.47 -3.92
N ILE A 69 -1.26 11.57 -3.20
CA ILE A 69 -1.81 12.89 -3.53
C ILE A 69 -1.36 13.32 -4.93
N ASP A 70 -0.07 13.20 -5.22
CA ASP A 70 0.51 13.55 -6.53
C ASP A 70 -0.14 12.77 -7.68
N LEU A 71 -0.39 11.47 -7.49
CA LEU A 71 -1.05 10.63 -8.48
C LEU A 71 -2.46 11.15 -8.81
N ILE A 72 -3.24 11.51 -7.77
CA ILE A 72 -4.60 12.03 -7.93
C ILE A 72 -4.57 13.39 -8.66
N LEU A 73 -3.68 14.29 -8.26
CA LEU A 73 -3.55 15.61 -8.86
C LEU A 73 -3.13 15.53 -10.34
N LYS A 74 -2.17 14.66 -10.68
CA LYS A 74 -1.75 14.42 -12.06
C LYS A 74 -2.87 13.86 -12.92
N GLY A 75 -3.65 12.90 -12.40
CA GLY A 75 -4.82 12.35 -13.08
C GLY A 75 -5.90 13.41 -13.36
N ALA A 76 -6.20 14.26 -12.37
CA ALA A 76 -7.17 15.35 -12.54
C ALA A 76 -6.71 16.41 -13.55
N GLY A 77 -5.41 16.73 -13.58
CA GLY A 77 -4.83 17.68 -14.54
C GLY A 77 -4.70 17.14 -15.97
N THR A 78 -4.65 15.81 -16.14
CA THR A 78 -4.57 15.15 -17.46
C THR A 78 -5.93 14.82 -18.07
N ALA A 79 -7.00 14.80 -17.28
CA ALA A 79 -8.38 14.54 -17.73
C ALA A 79 -9.06 15.76 -18.40
N ARG A 80 -8.29 16.61 -19.10
CA ARG A 80 -8.79 17.83 -19.75
C ARG A 80 -9.29 17.57 -21.16
#